data_AF-A0A9D6PJS9-F1
#
_entry.id   AF-A0A9D6PJS9-F1
#
_cell.length_a   1.000
_cell.length_b   1.000
_cell.length_c   1.000
_cell.angle_alpha   90.00
_cell.angle_beta   90.00
_cell.angle_gamma   90.00
#
_symmetry.space_group_name_H-M   'P 1'
#
loop_
_entity.id
_entity.type
_entity.pdbx_description
1 polymer ?
#
loop_
_entity_poly.entity_id
_entity_poly.type
_entity_poly.pdbx_seq_one_letter_code
_entity_poly.pdbx_strand_id
1 'polypeptide(L)'
;MFDPTRLLSDPYAKANVDHNGKSIIVNSNFRWTDQGFKTPAMKDLVLYEMHVKDFTAHSSSGVNGSKKGKYLGLLEGKGTDKVLGHLIDLGVNAVELLQ
;
A
#
# COMPACT_ATOMS: atom_id res chain seq x y z
N MET A 1 -24.33 -16.12 18.21
CA MET A 1 -25.72 -15.64 18.39
C MET A 1 -25.85 -14.32 17.64
N PHE A 2 -26.86 -14.17 16.79
CA PHE A 2 -27.09 -12.95 16.00
C PHE A 2 -27.68 -11.85 16.89
N ASP A 3 -27.15 -10.63 16.80
CA ASP A 3 -27.62 -9.44 17.52
C ASP A 3 -28.18 -8.42 16.51
N PRO A 4 -29.50 -8.16 16.49
CA PRO A 4 -30.13 -7.26 15.52
C PRO A 4 -29.87 -5.77 15.77
N THR A 5 -29.33 -5.41 16.93
CA THR A 5 -29.05 -4.01 17.30
C THR A 5 -27.63 -3.59 16.97
N ARG A 6 -26.76 -4.57 16.68
CA ARG A 6 -25.37 -4.33 16.36
C ARG A 6 -25.25 -3.72 14.96
N LEU A 7 -24.77 -2.49 14.91
CA LEU A 7 -24.37 -1.86 13.64
C LEU A 7 -23.15 -2.60 13.09
N LEU A 8 -23.26 -3.06 11.85
CA LEU A 8 -22.20 -3.71 11.09
C LEU A 8 -21.87 -2.81 9.91
N SER A 9 -20.57 -2.65 9.64
CA SER A 9 -20.14 -2.02 8.39
C SER A 9 -20.49 -2.95 7.22
N ASP A 10 -20.88 -2.36 6.10
CA ASP A 10 -21.13 -3.10 4.87
C ASP A 10 -19.85 -3.84 4.44
N PRO A 11 -19.88 -5.18 4.29
CA PRO A 11 -18.72 -5.96 3.82
C PRO A 11 -18.19 -5.52 2.45
N TYR A 12 -19.00 -4.85 1.64
CA TYR A 12 -18.63 -4.33 0.32
C TYR A 12 -18.29 -2.83 0.33
N ALA A 13 -18.23 -2.20 1.51
CA ALA A 13 -17.84 -0.81 1.64
C ALA A 13 -16.42 -0.56 1.09
N LYS A 14 -16.29 0.48 0.26
CA LYS A 14 -14.98 0.90 -0.29
C LYS A 14 -14.22 1.86 0.63
N ALA A 15 -14.89 2.41 1.64
CA ALA A 15 -14.31 3.32 2.62
C ALA A 15 -15.10 3.27 3.92
N ASN A 16 -14.41 3.50 5.03
CA ASN A 16 -14.96 3.51 6.39
C ASN A 16 -14.41 4.72 7.15
N VAL A 17 -15.14 5.19 8.16
CA VAL A 17 -14.66 6.28 9.04
C VAL A 17 -13.45 5.85 9.88
N ASP A 18 -13.50 4.63 10.43
CA ASP A 18 -12.46 4.00 11.23
C ASP A 18 -12.62 2.47 11.18
N HIS A 19 -11.85 1.73 11.98
CA HIS A 19 -11.83 0.27 11.98
C HIS A 19 -13.16 -0.39 12.39
N ASN A 20 -14.01 0.29 13.15
CA ASN A 20 -15.34 -0.17 13.59
C ASN A 20 -16.47 0.79 13.17
N GLY A 21 -16.15 1.74 12.29
CA GLY A 21 -17.01 2.87 11.95
C GLY A 21 -18.05 2.54 10.88
N LYS A 22 -18.90 3.54 10.60
CA LYS A 22 -19.88 3.46 9.52
C LYS A 22 -19.18 3.45 8.15
N SER A 23 -19.78 2.76 7.21
CA SER A 23 -19.37 2.77 5.79
C SER A 23 -19.63 4.15 5.17
N ILE A 24 -18.75 4.54 4.26
CA ILE A 24 -18.83 5.82 3.53
C ILE A 24 -19.11 5.53 2.05
N ILE A 25 -20.13 6.19 1.49
CA ILE A 25 -20.36 6.18 0.05
C ILE A 25 -19.36 7.14 -0.59
N VAL A 26 -18.45 6.59 -1.38
CA VAL A 26 -17.38 7.35 -2.03
C VAL A 26 -17.55 7.36 -3.54
N ASN A 27 -17.22 8.48 -4.14
CA ASN A 27 -17.05 8.58 -5.58
C ASN A 27 -15.69 7.96 -5.96
N SER A 28 -15.69 7.05 -6.94
CA SER A 28 -14.49 6.31 -7.39
C SER A 28 -13.96 6.77 -8.76
N ASN A 29 -14.19 8.03 -9.12
CA ASN A 29 -13.81 8.61 -10.42
C ASN A 29 -12.30 8.83 -10.62
N PHE A 30 -11.44 8.47 -9.67
CA PHE A 30 -9.99 8.56 -9.86
C PHE A 30 -9.58 7.60 -10.99
N ARG A 31 -9.00 8.16 -12.05
CA ARG A 31 -8.57 7.38 -13.22
C ARG A 31 -7.14 6.90 -13.02
N TRP A 32 -7.01 5.62 -12.68
CA TRP A 32 -5.73 4.94 -12.70
C TRP A 32 -5.21 4.80 -14.13
N THR A 33 -3.89 4.90 -14.28
CA THR A 33 -3.16 4.55 -15.51
C THR A 33 -2.01 3.65 -15.13
N ASP A 34 -1.87 2.56 -15.86
CA ASP A 34 -0.79 1.57 -15.71
C ASP A 34 0.40 1.89 -16.62
N GLN A 35 0.30 2.95 -17.44
CA GLN A 35 1.28 3.31 -18.46
C GLN A 35 1.67 2.14 -19.37
N GLY A 36 0.73 1.21 -19.63
CA GLY A 36 0.96 0.02 -20.45
C GLY A 36 1.75 -1.09 -19.74
N PHE A 37 1.84 -1.07 -18.41
CA PHE A 37 2.47 -2.13 -17.63
C PHE A 37 1.86 -3.50 -17.96
N LYS A 38 2.74 -4.51 -18.10
CA LYS A 38 2.35 -5.91 -18.26
C LYS A 38 3.07 -6.72 -17.21
N THR A 39 2.31 -7.49 -16.44
CA THR A 39 2.88 -8.41 -15.45
C THR A 39 3.82 -9.41 -16.16
N PRO A 40 5.06 -9.60 -15.66
CA PRO A 40 5.95 -10.64 -16.16
C PRO A 40 5.32 -12.03 -16.09
N ALA A 41 5.83 -12.98 -16.86
CA ALA A 41 5.43 -14.38 -16.68
C ALA A 41 5.81 -14.83 -15.25
N MET A 42 5.02 -15.73 -14.67
CA MET A 42 5.18 -16.14 -13.28
C MET A 42 6.60 -16.64 -12.95
N LYS A 43 7.23 -17.37 -13.87
CA LYS A 43 8.61 -17.86 -13.75
C LYS A 43 9.68 -16.76 -13.73
N ASP A 44 9.34 -15.56 -14.20
CA ASP A 44 10.23 -14.40 -14.31
C ASP A 44 9.96 -13.40 -13.17
N LEU A 45 9.07 -13.71 -12.22
CA LEU A 45 8.80 -12.87 -11.05
C LEU A 45 9.91 -13.01 -10.02
N VAL A 46 10.39 -11.87 -9.55
CA VAL A 46 11.26 -11.73 -8.38
C VAL A 46 10.50 -10.89 -7.38
N LEU A 47 9.90 -11.58 -6.41
CA LEU A 47 8.98 -11.03 -5.42
C LEU A 47 9.73 -10.57 -4.18
N TYR A 48 9.37 -9.39 -3.67
CA TYR A 48 9.83 -8.88 -2.39
C TYR A 48 8.64 -8.64 -1.46
N GLU A 49 8.53 -9.43 -0.40
CA GLU A 49 7.49 -9.28 0.63
C GLU A 49 7.91 -8.24 1.67
N MET A 50 7.02 -7.30 1.96
CA MET A 50 7.27 -6.29 3.00
C MET A 50 6.00 -5.69 3.59
N HIS A 51 6.13 -5.18 4.82
CA HIS A 51 5.10 -4.41 5.49
C HIS A 51 5.31 -2.90 5.29
N VAL A 52 4.24 -2.18 4.96
CA VAL A 52 4.29 -0.73 4.64
C VAL A 52 4.87 0.09 5.78
N LYS A 53 4.51 -0.25 7.02
CA LYS A 53 4.98 0.48 8.20
C LYS A 53 6.48 0.25 8.41
N ASP A 54 6.88 -1.01 8.47
CA ASP A 54 8.19 -1.40 8.97
C ASP A 54 9.31 -0.97 8.03
N PHE A 55 9.04 -1.00 6.72
CA PHE A 55 10.01 -0.65 5.70
C PHE A 55 10.55 0.78 5.80
N THR A 56 9.74 1.72 6.31
CA THR A 56 10.14 3.15 6.38
C THR A 56 10.10 3.75 7.78
N ALA A 57 9.63 3.00 8.80
CA ALA A 57 9.49 3.49 10.17
C ALA A 57 10.83 3.84 10.85
N HIS A 58 11.91 3.13 10.53
CA HIS A 58 13.19 3.33 11.19
C HIS A 58 13.77 4.74 10.97
N SER A 59 14.56 5.24 11.92
CA SER A 59 15.17 6.57 11.83
C SER A 59 16.08 6.71 10.61
N SER A 60 16.81 5.64 10.27
CA SER A 60 17.76 5.58 9.16
C SER A 60 17.13 5.42 7.76
N SER A 61 15.80 5.26 7.64
CA SER A 61 15.15 5.05 6.33
C SER A 61 15.32 6.23 5.37
N GLY A 62 15.68 7.41 5.88
CA GLY A 62 15.83 8.64 5.11
C GLY A 62 14.52 9.25 4.59
N VAL A 63 13.37 8.67 4.96
CA VAL A 63 12.02 9.19 4.65
C VAL A 63 11.67 10.35 5.58
N ASN A 64 10.96 11.35 5.08
CA ASN A 64 10.47 12.46 5.90
C ASN A 64 9.62 11.95 7.07
N GLY A 65 9.86 12.48 8.28
CA GLY A 65 9.22 12.03 9.52
C GLY A 65 7.69 11.91 9.44
N SER A 66 7.01 12.84 8.76
CA SER A 66 5.54 12.82 8.61
C SER A 66 5.00 11.65 7.76
N LYS A 67 5.86 11.03 6.96
CA LYS A 67 5.54 9.94 6.00
C LYS A 67 6.15 8.60 6.37
N LYS A 68 6.97 8.53 7.42
CA LYS A 68 7.53 7.26 7.93
C LYS A 68 6.41 6.30 8.32
N GLY A 69 6.51 5.07 7.83
CA GLY A 69 5.54 4.01 8.04
C GLY A 69 4.18 4.24 7.39
N LYS A 70 4.11 5.06 6.33
CA LYS A 70 2.88 5.36 5.59
C LYS A 70 3.06 5.07 4.10
N TYR A 71 1.96 4.87 3.37
CA TYR A 71 1.96 4.68 1.92
C TYR A 71 2.71 5.79 1.16
N LEU A 72 2.57 7.05 1.59
CA LEU A 72 3.29 8.18 0.98
C LEU A 72 4.80 8.14 1.20
N GLY A 73 5.28 7.47 2.26
CA GLY A 73 6.71 7.26 2.50
C GLY A 73 7.32 6.34 1.46
N LEU A 74 6.56 5.38 0.93
CA LEU A 74 7.01 4.49 -0.14
C LEU A 74 7.37 5.26 -1.42
N LEU A 75 6.64 6.35 -1.69
CA LEU A 75 6.82 7.13 -2.92
C LEU A 75 8.05 8.04 -2.92
N GLU A 76 8.67 8.31 -1.76
CA GLU A 76 9.86 9.17 -1.68
C GLU A 76 11.10 8.56 -2.36
N GLY A 77 11.05 7.28 -2.71
CA GLY A 77 12.15 6.55 -3.32
C GLY A 77 12.31 6.69 -4.84
N LYS A 78 11.32 7.21 -5.57
CA LYS A 78 11.38 7.20 -7.04
C LYS A 78 12.45 8.17 -7.53
N GLY A 79 13.55 7.63 -8.06
CA GLY A 79 14.71 8.42 -8.53
C GLY A 79 15.73 8.76 -7.45
N THR A 80 15.68 8.09 -6.29
CA THR A 80 16.71 8.16 -5.24
C THR A 80 17.32 6.77 -5.00
N ASP A 81 18.22 6.64 -4.02
CA ASP A 81 18.84 5.39 -3.57
C ASP A 81 18.05 4.69 -2.44
N LYS A 82 16.83 5.17 -2.15
CA LYS A 82 16.06 4.76 -0.96
C LYS A 82 14.72 4.19 -1.36
N VAL A 83 14.15 3.34 -0.52
CA VAL A 83 12.77 2.87 -0.64
C VAL A 83 12.49 2.25 -2.02
N LEU A 84 11.72 2.90 -2.91
CA LEU A 84 11.50 2.42 -4.29
C LEU A 84 12.80 2.33 -5.10
N GLY A 85 13.72 3.28 -4.93
CA GLY A 85 15.01 3.24 -5.59
C GLY A 85 15.85 2.04 -5.17
N HIS A 86 15.89 1.79 -3.87
CA HIS A 86 16.53 0.59 -3.32
C HIS A 86 15.93 -0.72 -3.87
N LEU A 87 14.61 -0.79 -4.01
CA LEU A 87 13.95 -1.98 -4.59
C LEU A 87 14.28 -2.16 -6.08
N ILE A 88 14.39 -1.05 -6.84
CA ILE A 88 14.85 -1.08 -8.23
C ILE A 88 16.31 -1.57 -8.30
N ASP A 89 17.19 -1.04 -7.44
CA ASP A 89 18.61 -1.42 -7.39
C ASP A 89 18.80 -2.88 -6.95
N LEU A 90 17.92 -3.39 -6.07
CA LEU A 90 17.88 -4.80 -5.67
C LEU A 90 17.49 -5.72 -6.83
N GLY A 91 16.84 -5.19 -7.88
CA GLY A 91 16.43 -5.94 -9.07
C GLY A 91 15.10 -6.69 -8.91
N VAL A 92 14.30 -6.35 -7.89
CA VAL A 92 12.98 -6.96 -7.71
C VAL A 92 11.99 -6.32 -8.70
N ASN A 93 11.07 -7.12 -9.23
CA ASN A 93 10.10 -6.65 -10.23
C ASN A 93 8.65 -6.70 -9.74
N ALA A 94 8.41 -7.28 -8.57
CA ALA A 94 7.13 -7.29 -7.90
C ALA A 94 7.32 -7.13 -6.39
N VAL A 95 6.42 -6.37 -5.76
CA VAL A 95 6.40 -6.16 -4.31
C VAL A 95 5.09 -6.72 -3.77
N GLU A 96 5.20 -7.60 -2.80
CA GLU A 96 4.06 -8.10 -2.02
C GLU A 96 3.92 -7.23 -0.76
N LEU A 97 2.80 -6.51 -0.65
CA LEU A 97 2.53 -5.60 0.46
C LEU A 97 1.64 -6.27 1.51
N LEU A 98 2.17 -6.39 2.72
CA LEU A 98 1.39 -6.78 3.89
C LEU A 98 0.58 -5.58 4.43
N GLN A 99 -0.66 -5.87 4.83
CA GLN A 99 -1.66 -4.92 5.38
C GLN A 99 -1.73 -5.02 6.90
#